data_AF-A0A972U7V8-F1
#
_entry.id   AF-A0A972U7V8-F1
#
_cell.length_a   1.000
_cell.length_b   1.000
_cell.length_c   1.000
_cell.angle_alpha   90.00
_cell.angle_beta   90.00
_cell.angle_gamma   90.00
#
_symmetry.space_group_name_H-M   'P 1'
#
loop_
_entity.id
_entity.type
_entity.pdbx_description
1 polymer ?
#
loop_
_entity_poly.entity_id
_entity_poly.type
_entity_poly.pdbx_seq_one_letter_code
_entity_poly.pdbx_strand_id
1 'polypeptide(L)'
;MADEIIDESDEVQATDIVFDCPYCGKSLCIDYHGAGLNIECSDCGEEVVVPIPTGMELDDFDNSPEDQEIRIINLRNSLAQSEARVQSLRVQVETLTARCAALDEANETVSENATEIRERIAIIQRAQADIYRAVDGVSELIGVADGESAAAN
;
A
#
# COMPACT_ATOMS: atom_id res chain seq x y z
N MET A 1 59.52 -40.61 -22.00
CA MET A 1 59.63 -40.07 -20.63
C MET A 1 58.24 -39.57 -20.31
N ALA A 2 57.49 -40.37 -19.54
CA ALA A 2 56.11 -40.09 -19.18
C ALA A 2 56.16 -39.42 -17.80
N ASP A 3 55.85 -38.13 -17.75
CA ASP A 3 55.70 -37.39 -16.50
C ASP A 3 54.20 -37.19 -16.24
N GLU A 4 53.72 -38.05 -15.34
CA GLU A 4 52.83 -37.79 -14.20
C GLU A 4 51.71 -36.76 -14.38
N ILE A 5 50.52 -37.28 -14.65
CA ILE A 5 49.23 -36.65 -14.36
C ILE A 5 49.13 -36.61 -12.83
N ILE A 6 49.23 -35.42 -12.24
CA ILE A 6 48.89 -35.19 -10.83
C ILE A 6 47.37 -35.07 -10.79
N ASP A 7 46.73 -36.07 -10.20
CA ASP A 7 45.30 -36.11 -9.89
C ASP A 7 45.03 -35.05 -8.80
N GLU A 8 44.63 -33.84 -9.18
CA GLU A 8 44.17 -32.76 -8.29
C GLU A 8 42.74 -33.03 -7.76
N SER A 9 42.44 -34.28 -7.40
CA SER A 9 41.09 -34.73 -7.01
C SER A 9 40.89 -34.93 -5.50
N ASP A 10 41.89 -34.63 -4.67
CA ASP A 10 41.86 -34.86 -3.20
C ASP A 10 41.93 -33.58 -2.34
N GLU A 11 41.69 -32.39 -2.87
CA GLU A 11 41.55 -31.17 -2.06
C GLU A 11 40.10 -30.98 -1.60
N VAL A 12 39.82 -31.33 -0.33
CA VAL A 12 38.53 -31.09 0.33
C VAL A 12 38.19 -29.61 0.25
N GLN A 13 37.14 -29.27 -0.49
CA GLN A 13 36.67 -27.88 -0.63
C GLN A 13 35.81 -27.49 0.56
N ALA A 14 35.76 -26.19 0.87
CA ALA A 14 34.94 -25.67 1.96
C ALA A 14 33.41 -25.89 1.78
N THR A 15 33.01 -26.35 0.60
CA THR A 15 31.63 -26.72 0.23
C THR A 15 31.32 -28.20 0.47
N ASP A 16 32.30 -29.03 0.80
CA ASP A 16 32.09 -30.46 0.99
C ASP A 16 31.45 -30.78 2.34
N ILE A 17 30.49 -31.71 2.32
CA ILE A 17 29.79 -32.20 3.50
C ILE A 17 30.57 -33.38 4.06
N VAL A 18 31.20 -33.16 5.21
CA VAL A 18 31.88 -34.23 5.98
C VAL A 18 30.90 -34.79 7.01
N PHE A 19 30.59 -36.09 6.91
CA PHE A 19 29.74 -36.78 7.87
C PHE A 19 30.22 -38.21 8.11
N ASP A 20 29.90 -38.76 9.29
CA ASP A 20 30.29 -40.12 9.65
C ASP A 20 29.19 -41.13 9.29
N CYS A 21 29.59 -42.25 8.67
CA CYS A 21 28.66 -43.34 8.35
C CYS A 21 28.15 -44.01 9.64
N PRO A 22 26.82 -44.19 9.82
CA PRO A 22 26.25 -44.80 11.02
C PRO A 22 26.57 -46.31 11.15
N TYR A 23 26.98 -46.97 10.06
CA TYR A 23 27.23 -48.42 10.04
C TYR A 23 28.70 -48.78 10.29
N CYS A 24 29.64 -48.01 9.73
CA CYS A 24 31.08 -48.29 9.84
C CYS A 24 31.86 -47.23 10.63
N GLY A 25 31.25 -46.08 10.95
CA GLY A 25 31.86 -45.02 11.75
C GLY A 25 33.00 -44.28 11.06
N LYS A 26 33.18 -44.46 9.74
CA LYS A 26 34.18 -43.73 8.96
C LYS A 26 33.61 -42.41 8.45
N SER A 27 34.47 -41.39 8.39
CA SER A 27 34.14 -40.09 7.85
C SER A 27 34.13 -40.13 6.32
N LEU A 28 32.98 -39.82 5.72
CA LEU A 28 32.83 -39.62 4.28
C LEU A 28 32.82 -38.11 3.99
N CYS A 29 33.41 -37.75 2.86
CA CYS A 29 33.41 -36.40 2.31
C CYS A 29 32.65 -36.45 1.00
N ILE A 30 31.54 -35.73 0.91
CA ILE A 30 30.68 -35.72 -0.28
C ILE A 30 30.45 -34.28 -0.71
N ASP A 31 30.50 -34.07 -2.02
CA ASP A 31 30.15 -32.81 -2.65
C ASP A 31 28.73 -32.36 -2.23
N TYR A 32 28.50 -31.05 -2.18
CA TYR A 32 27.23 -30.46 -1.75
C TYR A 32 26.03 -30.89 -2.61
N HIS A 33 26.26 -31.30 -3.86
CA HIS A 33 25.26 -31.92 -4.73
C HIS A 33 24.71 -33.26 -4.20
N GLY A 34 25.45 -33.94 -3.33
CA GLY A 34 25.04 -35.19 -2.70
C GLY A 34 24.09 -35.02 -1.51
N ALA A 35 23.81 -33.79 -1.08
CA ALA A 35 22.95 -33.52 0.07
C ALA A 35 21.53 -34.07 -0.14
N GLY A 36 21.07 -34.94 0.78
CA GLY A 36 19.74 -35.54 0.71
C GLY A 36 19.58 -36.70 -0.28
N LEU A 37 20.64 -37.11 -0.98
CA LEU A 37 20.65 -38.31 -1.81
C LEU A 37 21.11 -39.54 -1.01
N ASN A 38 20.67 -40.72 -1.45
CA ASN A 38 21.16 -42.00 -0.94
C ASN A 38 22.43 -42.37 -1.71
N ILE A 39 23.55 -42.51 -0.99
CA ILE A 39 24.84 -42.87 -1.56
C ILE A 39 25.35 -44.16 -0.92
N GLU A 40 26.04 -44.99 -1.70
CA GLU A 40 26.68 -46.21 -1.20
C GLU A 40 27.98 -45.86 -0.47
N CYS A 41 28.15 -46.35 0.76
CA CYS A 41 29.40 -46.15 1.48
C CYS A 41 30.54 -46.95 0.81
N SER A 42 31.64 -46.29 0.47
CA SER A 42 32.81 -46.91 -0.18
C SER A 42 33.47 -48.04 0.63
N ASP A 43 33.20 -48.10 1.93
CA ASP A 43 33.83 -49.05 2.84
C ASP A 43 32.92 -50.20 3.31
N CYS A 44 31.63 -49.94 3.53
CA CYS A 44 30.69 -50.99 3.97
C CYS A 44 29.68 -51.39 2.88
N GLY A 45 29.58 -50.62 1.79
CA GLY A 45 28.65 -50.89 0.69
C GLY A 45 27.17 -50.66 1.03
N GLU A 46 26.88 -50.13 2.21
CA GLU A 46 25.50 -49.89 2.65
C GLU A 46 25.02 -48.50 2.20
N GLU A 47 23.74 -48.36 1.87
CA GLU A 47 23.14 -47.08 1.51
C GLU A 47 23.00 -46.17 2.75
N VAL A 48 23.57 -44.97 2.65
CA VAL A 48 23.51 -43.94 3.69
C VAL A 48 22.89 -42.68 3.12
N VAL A 49 22.02 -42.03 3.91
CA VAL A 49 21.39 -40.75 3.55
C VAL A 49 22.31 -39.62 3.98
N VAL A 50 22.69 -38.75 3.05
CA VAL A 50 23.50 -37.56 3.35
C VAL A 50 22.62 -36.51 4.06
N PRO A 51 22.98 -36.05 5.27
CA PRO A 51 22.21 -35.03 5.97
C PRO A 51 22.27 -33.69 5.22
N ILE A 52 21.10 -33.06 5.02
CA ILE A 52 21.00 -31.74 4.37
C ILE A 52 21.41 -30.66 5.39
N PRO A 53 22.50 -29.92 5.19
CA PRO A 53 22.82 -28.78 6.03
C PRO A 53 21.74 -27.70 5.90
N THR A 54 21.21 -27.24 7.03
CA THR A 54 20.20 -26.17 7.09
C THR A 54 20.75 -24.87 6.48
N GLY A 55 20.19 -24.45 5.34
CA GLY A 55 20.48 -23.14 4.73
C GLY A 55 20.71 -23.13 3.22
N MET A 56 20.71 -24.29 2.54
CA MET A 56 20.89 -24.37 1.09
C MET A 56 19.55 -24.72 0.43
N GLU A 57 18.90 -23.74 -0.19
CA GLU A 57 17.74 -23.97 -1.04
C GLU A 57 18.25 -24.61 -2.35
N LEU A 58 17.84 -25.86 -2.62
CA LEU A 58 18.20 -26.63 -3.83
C LEU A 58 17.66 -26.02 -5.14
N ASP A 59 16.98 -24.88 -5.08
CA ASP A 59 16.35 -24.21 -6.22
C ASP A 59 17.34 -23.39 -7.08
N ASP A 60 18.59 -23.25 -6.63
CA ASP A 60 19.64 -22.54 -7.39
C ASP A 60 20.36 -23.41 -8.44
N PHE A 61 20.14 -24.74 -8.45
CA PHE A 61 20.87 -25.68 -9.31
C PHE A 61 20.32 -25.85 -10.73
N ASP A 62 19.02 -25.61 -10.94
CA ASP A 62 18.35 -25.83 -12.23
C ASP A 62 18.16 -24.54 -13.05
N ASN A 63 18.69 -23.42 -12.58
CA ASN A 63 18.55 -22.16 -13.30
C ASN A 63 19.69 -22.02 -14.30
N SER A 64 19.43 -22.40 -15.55
CA SER A 64 20.36 -22.11 -16.63
C SER A 64 20.69 -20.60 -16.63
N PRO A 65 21.89 -20.20 -17.06
CA PRO A 65 22.23 -18.77 -17.17
C PRO A 65 21.21 -18.01 -18.04
N GLU A 66 20.59 -18.67 -19.00
CA GLU A 66 19.52 -18.14 -19.85
C GLU A 66 18.23 -17.84 -19.03
N ASP A 67 17.86 -18.71 -18.09
CA ASP A 67 16.68 -18.51 -17.21
C ASP A 67 16.88 -17.38 -16.19
N GLN A 68 18.12 -17.15 -15.77
CA GLN A 68 18.47 -16.01 -14.93
C GLN A 68 18.34 -14.70 -15.71
N GLU A 69 18.82 -14.67 -16.96
CA GLU A 69 18.70 -13.49 -17.83
C GLU A 69 17.23 -13.14 -18.13
N ILE A 70 16.39 -14.15 -18.43
CA ILE A 70 14.95 -13.94 -18.67
C ILE A 70 14.28 -13.36 -17.42
N ARG A 71 14.60 -13.87 -16.22
CA ARG A 71 14.10 -13.31 -14.95
C ARG A 71 14.52 -11.86 -14.76
N ILE A 72 15.78 -11.53 -15.01
CA ILE A 72 16.28 -10.16 -14.90
C ILE A 72 15.52 -9.22 -15.84
N ILE A 73 15.27 -9.64 -17.09
CA ILE A 73 14.50 -8.85 -18.05
C ILE A 73 13.06 -8.65 -17.57
N ASN A 74 12.40 -9.72 -17.11
CA ASN A 74 11.03 -9.66 -16.62
C ASN A 74 10.90 -8.77 -15.37
N LEU A 75 11.85 -8.87 -14.44
CA LEU A 75 11.90 -8.02 -13.24
C LEU A 75 12.09 -6.55 -13.60
N ARG A 76 12.99 -6.23 -14.54
CA ARG A 76 13.19 -4.86 -15.01
C ARG A 76 11.92 -4.30 -15.66
N ASN A 77 11.24 -5.09 -16.47
CA ASN A 77 9.98 -4.68 -17.10
C ASN A 77 8.88 -4.44 -16.05
N SER A 78 8.76 -5.34 -15.07
CA SER A 78 7.80 -5.20 -13.97
C SER A 78 8.10 -3.97 -13.11
N LEU A 79 9.37 -3.72 -12.79
CA LEU A 79 9.80 -2.55 -12.04
C LEU A 79 9.43 -1.27 -12.78
N ALA A 80 9.79 -1.17 -14.07
CA ALA A 80 9.44 -0.02 -14.90
C ALA A 80 7.92 0.21 -14.98
N GLN A 81 7.13 -0.85 -15.10
CA GLN A 81 5.66 -0.74 -15.08
C GLN A 81 5.15 -0.24 -13.72
N SER A 82 5.72 -0.72 -12.63
CA SER A 82 5.34 -0.29 -11.29
C SER A 82 5.67 1.18 -11.05
N GLU A 83 6.84 1.64 -11.49
CA GLU A 83 7.28 3.03 -11.40
C GLU A 83 6.36 3.95 -12.21
N ALA A 84 6.00 3.55 -13.43
CA ALA A 84 5.04 4.28 -14.26
C ALA A 84 3.66 4.40 -13.58
N ARG A 85 3.18 3.32 -12.95
CA ARG A 85 1.91 3.32 -12.21
C ARG A 85 1.98 4.25 -10.98
N VAL A 86 3.07 4.20 -10.22
CA VAL A 86 3.31 5.09 -9.07
C VAL A 86 3.32 6.55 -9.53
N GLN A 87 3.99 6.85 -10.63
CA GLN A 87 4.03 8.22 -11.16
C GLN A 87 2.64 8.71 -11.59
N SER A 88 1.86 7.87 -12.28
CA SER A 88 0.48 8.20 -12.65
C SER A 88 -0.39 8.47 -11.42
N LEU A 89 -0.30 7.62 -10.40
CA LEU A 89 -1.06 7.79 -9.16
C LEU A 89 -0.65 9.06 -8.40
N ARG A 90 0.64 9.39 -8.38
CA ARG A 90 1.12 10.65 -7.77
C ARG A 90 0.49 11.87 -8.43
N VAL A 91 0.46 11.92 -9.76
CA VAL A 91 -0.18 13.01 -10.52
C VAL A 91 -1.69 13.08 -10.23
N GLN A 92 -2.37 11.93 -10.12
CA GLN A 92 -3.79 11.89 -9.77
C GLN A 92 -4.04 12.43 -8.36
N VAL A 93 -3.23 12.05 -7.38
CA VAL A 93 -3.32 12.57 -6.01
C VAL A 93 -3.10 14.07 -6.00
N GLU A 94 -2.06 14.57 -6.66
CA GLU A 94 -1.80 16.01 -6.78
C GLU A 94 -3.01 16.75 -7.37
N THR A 95 -3.56 16.24 -8.47
CA THR A 95 -4.75 16.81 -9.12
C THR A 95 -5.97 16.82 -8.19
N LEU A 96 -6.23 15.71 -7.48
CA LEU A 96 -7.34 15.62 -6.55
C LEU A 96 -7.17 16.56 -5.35
N THR A 97 -5.96 16.65 -4.80
CA THR A 97 -5.68 17.57 -3.69
C THR A 97 -5.87 19.03 -4.10
N ALA A 98 -5.43 19.41 -5.30
CA ALA A 98 -5.68 20.75 -5.85
C ALA A 98 -7.18 21.01 -6.04
N ARG A 99 -7.94 20.03 -6.53
CA ARG A 99 -9.39 20.15 -6.69
C ARG A 99 -10.11 20.27 -5.34
N CYS A 100 -9.71 19.50 -4.32
CA CYS A 100 -10.28 19.62 -2.98
C CYS A 100 -10.00 21.00 -2.39
N ALA A 101 -8.77 21.50 -2.48
CA ALA A 101 -8.41 22.83 -2.00
C ALA A 101 -9.26 23.93 -2.67
N ALA A 102 -9.46 23.86 -3.99
CA ALA A 102 -10.31 24.80 -4.72
C ALA A 102 -11.79 24.72 -4.31
N LEU A 103 -12.29 23.51 -4.02
CA LEU A 103 -13.66 23.31 -3.53
C LEU A 103 -13.83 23.88 -2.12
N ASP A 104 -12.82 23.70 -1.25
CA ASP A 104 -12.84 24.21 0.11
C ASP A 104 -12.86 25.75 0.13
N GLU A 105 -12.03 26.40 -0.70
CA GLU A 105 -12.02 27.87 -0.87
C GLU A 105 -13.38 28.39 -1.41
N ALA A 106 -13.97 27.68 -2.39
CA ALA A 106 -15.28 28.03 -2.91
C ALA A 106 -16.39 27.86 -1.85
N ASN A 107 -16.34 26.78 -1.07
CA ASN A 107 -17.29 26.54 0.02
C ASN A 107 -17.18 27.59 1.12
N GLU A 108 -15.97 28.02 1.48
CA GLU A 108 -15.73 29.10 2.44
C GLU A 108 -16.39 30.39 1.95
N THR A 109 -16.12 30.79 0.71
CA THR A 109 -16.73 31.98 0.08
C THR A 109 -18.27 31.89 0.07
N VAL A 110 -18.83 30.72 -0.27
CA VAL A 110 -20.29 30.52 -0.26
C VAL A 110 -20.84 30.60 1.16
N SER A 111 -20.14 30.04 2.15
CA SER A 111 -20.53 30.09 3.55
C SER A 111 -20.58 31.54 4.06
N GLU A 112 -19.54 32.33 3.78
CA GLU A 112 -19.50 33.76 4.12
C GLU A 112 -20.66 34.53 3.49
N ASN A 113 -20.86 34.38 2.18
CA ASN A 113 -21.98 35.02 1.48
C ASN A 113 -23.34 34.60 2.08
N ALA A 114 -23.50 33.32 2.43
CA ALA A 114 -24.73 32.83 3.05
C ALA A 114 -24.94 33.40 4.46
N THR A 115 -23.88 33.67 5.22
CA THR A 115 -23.99 34.35 6.53
C THR A 115 -24.43 35.80 6.35
N GLU A 116 -23.82 36.53 5.40
CA GLU A 116 -24.19 37.92 5.12
C GLU A 116 -25.64 38.05 4.65
N ILE A 117 -26.08 37.19 3.73
CA ILE A 117 -27.47 37.17 3.26
C ILE A 117 -28.43 36.90 4.43
N ARG A 118 -28.09 35.96 5.33
CA ARG A 118 -28.91 35.67 6.52
C ARG A 118 -29.03 36.88 7.45
N GLU A 119 -27.95 37.61 7.68
CA GLU A 119 -27.98 38.83 8.50
C GLU A 119 -28.85 39.92 7.87
N ARG A 120 -28.72 40.14 6.56
CA ARG A 120 -29.57 41.09 5.82
C ARG A 120 -31.04 40.72 5.89
N ILE A 121 -31.38 39.43 5.75
CA ILE A 121 -32.74 38.93 5.91
C ILE A 121 -33.27 39.20 7.32
N ALA A 122 -32.46 38.96 8.36
CA ALA A 122 -32.87 39.21 9.75
C ALA A 122 -33.20 40.68 10.00
N ILE A 123 -32.44 41.62 9.40
CA ILE A 123 -32.73 43.06 9.47
C ILE A 123 -34.07 43.37 8.80
N ILE A 124 -34.31 42.84 7.60
CA ILE A 124 -35.56 43.05 6.86
C ILE A 124 -36.75 42.49 7.65
N GLN A 125 -36.62 41.31 8.25
CA GLN A 125 -37.68 40.70 9.06
C GLN A 125 -38.03 41.54 10.29
N ARG A 126 -37.03 42.12 10.97
CA ARG A 126 -37.28 43.03 12.09
C ARG A 126 -38.02 44.28 11.64
N ALA A 127 -37.57 44.91 10.54
CA ALA A 127 -38.24 46.08 9.98
C ALA A 127 -39.69 45.75 9.56
N GLN A 128 -39.92 44.59 8.94
CA GLN A 128 -41.27 44.13 8.62
C GLN A 128 -42.14 43.95 9.87
N ALA A 129 -41.61 43.34 10.93
CA ALA A 129 -42.34 43.18 12.20
C ALA A 129 -42.72 44.53 12.83
N ASP A 130 -41.82 45.52 12.79
CA ASP A 130 -42.10 46.86 13.31
C ASP A 130 -43.14 47.59 12.46
N ILE A 131 -43.10 47.44 11.13
CA ILE A 131 -44.13 47.98 10.23
C ILE A 131 -45.49 47.32 10.53
N TYR A 132 -45.54 45.99 10.69
CA TYR A 132 -46.78 45.29 11.03
C TYR A 132 -47.36 45.79 12.35
N ARG A 133 -46.53 45.97 13.40
CA ARG A 133 -46.98 46.53 14.68
C ARG A 133 -47.51 47.96 14.53
N ALA A 134 -46.84 48.79 13.74
CA ALA A 134 -47.28 50.17 13.51
C ALA A 134 -48.63 50.22 12.77
N VAL A 135 -48.80 49.37 11.76
CA VAL A 135 -50.07 49.25 11.02
C VAL A 135 -51.19 48.73 11.91
N ASP A 136 -50.92 47.73 12.75
CA ASP A 136 -51.88 47.18 13.71
C ASP A 136 -52.33 48.23 14.72
N GLY A 137 -51.39 49.00 15.29
CA GLY A 137 -51.72 50.12 16.18
C GLY A 137 -52.53 51.23 15.51
N VAL A 138 -52.27 51.55 14.24
CA VAL A 138 -53.11 52.48 13.46
C VAL A 138 -54.50 51.91 13.23
N SER A 139 -54.60 50.60 12.94
CA SER A 139 -55.89 49.91 12.78
C SER A 139 -56.70 49.91 14.07
N GLU A 140 -56.07 49.70 15.24
CA GLU A 140 -56.74 49.82 16.54
C GLU A 140 -57.24 51.25 16.80
N LEU A 141 -56.44 52.28 16.52
CA LEU A 141 -56.86 53.68 16.67
C LEU A 141 -58.06 54.04 15.77
N ILE A 142 -58.08 53.53 14.53
CA ILE A 142 -59.22 53.71 13.62
C ILE A 142 -60.43 52.89 14.09
N GLY A 143 -60.24 51.65 14.54
CA GLY A 143 -61.32 50.78 15.02
C GLY A 143 -61.95 51.25 16.34
N VAL A 144 -61.20 51.91 17.21
CA VAL A 144 -61.73 52.57 18.41
C VAL A 144 -62.57 53.80 18.04
N ALA A 145 -62.25 54.50 16.94
CA ALA A 145 -63.03 55.65 16.47
C ALA A 145 -64.44 55.26 15.95
N ASP A 146 -64.62 54.02 15.50
CA ASP A 146 -65.93 53.53 15.04
C ASP A 146 -66.87 53.10 16.21
N GLY A 147 -66.33 52.90 17.42
CA GLY A 147 -67.10 52.45 18.59
C GLY A 147 -67.87 53.54 19.35
N GLU A 148 -67.51 54.81 19.19
CA GLU A 148 -68.14 55.95 19.92
C GLU A 148 -69.32 56.60 19.16
N SER A 149 -69.52 56.28 17.87
CA SER A 149 -70.59 56.86 17.05
C SER A 149 -71.93 56.09 17.14
N ALA A 150 -71.93 54.86 17.66
CA ALA A 150 -73.14 54.01 17.70
C ALA A 150 -74.02 54.20 18.95
N ALA A 151 -73.66 55.08 19.89
CA ALA A 151 -74.41 55.28 21.15
C ALA A 151 -75.24 56.58 21.22
N ALA A 152 -75.34 57.36 20.13
CA ALA A 152 -76.09 58.61 20.11
C ALA A 152 -76.83 58.88 18.79
N ASN A 153 -77.82 58.03 18.46
CA ASN A 153 -79.11 58.44 17.84
C ASN A 153 -80.02 57.23 17.60
#